data_AF-A0A9D6QVE9-F1
#
_entry.id   AF-A0A9D6QVE9-F1
#
_cell.length_a   1.000
_cell.length_b   1.000
_cell.length_c   1.000
_cell.angle_alpha   90.00
_cell.angle_beta   90.00
_cell.angle_gamma   90.00
#
_symmetry.space_group_name_H-M   'P 1'
#
loop_
_entity.id
_entity.type
_entity.pdbx_description
1 polymer ?
#
loop_
_entity_poly.entity_id
_entity_poly.type
_entity_poly.pdbx_seq_one_letter_code
_entity_poly.pdbx_strand_id
1 'polypeptide(L)'
;MIRRLALFACALLVADTLLYAALRVLDSSRIFYDRSGVTAHRLDSWLAASYDAELGWDVSPKSKNNLGATRRGDYPPAPVYQIKAFGDSFTFGSDVADEQAWPALIERFTGWACLNYAVPGYGPDQAYLKYRRTAVKTELTILGIQEENIARLVNIYRAVYMDSWGPPKPRYFLDRECLRLEPNPVPRPEDARSSATRAFLCGSGGARNSAARPAHL
;
A
#
# COMPACT_ATOMS: atom_id res chain seq x y z
N MET A 1 -32.65 -41.42 -16.00
CA MET A 1 -31.78 -40.77 -14.99
C MET A 1 -30.87 -39.70 -15.62
N ILE A 2 -30.09 -40.06 -16.65
CA ILE A 2 -29.13 -39.15 -17.34
C ILE A 2 -29.77 -37.86 -17.88
N ARG A 3 -30.93 -37.95 -18.56
CA ARG A 3 -31.63 -36.76 -19.11
C ARG A 3 -32.07 -35.75 -18.04
N ARG A 4 -32.49 -36.21 -16.86
CA ARG A 4 -32.89 -35.33 -15.75
C ARG A 4 -31.67 -34.65 -15.13
N LEU A 5 -30.55 -35.38 -15.01
CA LEU A 5 -29.27 -34.82 -14.58
C LEU A 5 -28.76 -33.74 -15.55
N ALA A 6 -28.83 -34.01 -16.85
CA ALA A 6 -28.41 -33.07 -17.88
C ALA A 6 -29.25 -31.78 -17.85
N LEU A 7 -30.57 -31.90 -17.75
CA LEU A 7 -31.48 -30.74 -17.64
C LEU A 7 -31.20 -29.92 -16.36
N PHE A 8 -30.95 -30.59 -15.24
CA PHE A 8 -30.59 -29.91 -13.99
C PHE A 8 -29.25 -29.18 -14.08
N ALA A 9 -28.23 -29.80 -14.67
CA ALA A 9 -26.94 -29.16 -14.90
C ALA A 9 -27.05 -27.94 -15.84
N CYS A 10 -27.82 -28.05 -16.93
CA CYS A 10 -28.11 -26.91 -17.81
C CYS A 10 -28.81 -25.78 -17.07
N ALA A 11 -29.81 -26.10 -16.22
CA ALA A 11 -30.52 -25.09 -15.43
C ALA A 11 -29.58 -24.36 -14.45
N LEU A 12 -28.66 -25.09 -13.81
CA LEU A 12 -27.64 -24.49 -12.93
C LEU A 12 -26.68 -23.57 -13.69
N LEU A 13 -26.20 -23.98 -14.86
CA LEU A 13 -25.32 -23.14 -15.70
C LEU A 13 -26.02 -21.86 -16.17
N VAL A 14 -27.30 -21.97 -16.55
CA VAL A 14 -28.10 -20.80 -16.95
C VAL A 14 -28.32 -19.88 -15.75
N ALA A 15 -28.68 -20.42 -14.58
CA ALA A 15 -28.86 -19.63 -13.38
C ALA A 15 -27.57 -18.92 -12.95
N ASP A 16 -26.43 -19.61 -12.97
CA ASP A 16 -25.11 -19.04 -12.67
C ASP A 16 -24.73 -17.94 -13.66
N THR A 17 -24.92 -18.16 -14.96
CA THR A 17 -24.63 -17.16 -16.00
C THR A 17 -25.52 -15.92 -15.86
N LEU A 18 -26.82 -16.12 -15.59
CA LEU A 18 -27.75 -15.02 -15.36
C LEU A 18 -27.42 -14.24 -14.09
N LEU A 19 -27.03 -14.94 -13.01
CA LEU A 19 -26.55 -14.32 -11.78
C LEU A 19 -25.28 -13.51 -12.04
N TYR A 20 -24.29 -14.07 -12.73
CA TYR A 20 -23.07 -13.35 -13.11
C TYR A 20 -23.38 -12.09 -13.92
N ALA A 21 -24.23 -12.19 -14.95
CA ALA A 21 -24.63 -11.05 -15.77
C ALA A 21 -25.39 -10.00 -14.96
N ALA A 22 -26.31 -10.42 -14.09
CA ALA A 22 -27.05 -9.52 -13.21
C ALA A 22 -26.10 -8.79 -12.25
N LEU A 23 -25.17 -9.50 -11.61
CA LEU A 23 -24.16 -8.89 -10.73
C LEU A 23 -23.25 -7.93 -11.50
N ARG A 24 -22.94 -8.21 -12.77
CA ARG A 24 -22.12 -7.32 -13.63
C ARG A 24 -22.85 -6.04 -14.01
N VAL A 25 -24.15 -6.10 -14.24
CA VAL A 25 -24.99 -4.93 -14.54
C VAL A 25 -25.26 -4.12 -13.27
N LEU A 26 -25.42 -4.81 -12.13
CA LEU A 26 -25.65 -4.23 -10.81
C LEU A 26 -24.35 -3.88 -10.07
N ASP A 27 -23.22 -3.78 -10.77
CA ASP A 27 -21.88 -3.60 -10.18
C ASP A 27 -21.67 -2.16 -9.63
N SER A 28 -22.54 -1.76 -8.71
CA SER A 28 -22.40 -0.62 -7.81
C SER A 28 -21.68 -1.02 -6.52
N SER A 29 -21.36 -2.31 -6.34
CA SER A 29 -20.94 -2.89 -5.05
C SER A 29 -19.60 -3.64 -5.08
N ARG A 30 -18.74 -3.45 -6.09
CA ARG A 30 -17.37 -4.00 -6.13
C ARG A 30 -17.34 -5.53 -6.10
N ILE A 31 -18.33 -6.18 -6.70
CA ILE A 31 -18.47 -7.64 -6.69
C ILE A 31 -17.41 -8.27 -7.59
N PHE A 32 -17.07 -7.59 -8.68
CA PHE A 32 -15.99 -7.99 -9.57
C PHE A 32 -14.80 -7.08 -9.37
N TYR A 33 -13.69 -7.67 -8.93
CA TYR A 33 -12.41 -6.98 -8.81
C TYR A 33 -11.92 -6.55 -10.20
N ASP A 34 -11.90 -5.24 -10.47
CA ASP A 34 -11.27 -4.70 -11.68
C ASP A 34 -9.74 -4.66 -11.51
N ARG A 35 -9.05 -5.42 -12.37
CA ARG A 35 -7.60 -5.61 -12.36
C ARG A 35 -6.86 -4.63 -13.26
N SER A 36 -7.57 -3.71 -13.91
CA SER A 36 -7.04 -2.78 -14.91
C SER A 36 -6.12 -1.69 -14.35
N GLY A 37 -5.90 -1.63 -13.04
CA GLY A 37 -5.20 -0.54 -12.36
C GLY A 37 -3.69 -0.44 -12.55
N VAL A 38 -3.04 -1.37 -13.24
CA VAL A 38 -1.57 -1.41 -13.38
C VAL A 38 -1.14 -0.98 -14.77
N THR A 39 -0.64 0.24 -14.89
CA THR A 39 -0.10 0.76 -16.14
C THR A 39 1.42 0.92 -16.04
N ALA A 40 2.11 0.87 -17.20
CA ALA A 40 3.55 1.14 -17.24
C ALA A 40 3.89 2.51 -16.64
N HIS A 41 3.05 3.52 -16.90
CA HIS A 41 3.21 4.86 -16.35
C HIS A 41 3.14 4.87 -14.81
N ARG A 42 2.15 4.21 -14.19
CA ARG A 42 2.03 4.13 -12.73
C ARG A 42 3.22 3.42 -12.09
N LEU A 43 3.73 2.38 -12.75
CA LEU A 43 4.92 1.67 -12.32
C LEU A 43 6.15 2.57 -12.37
N ASP A 44 6.36 3.29 -13.48
CA ASP A 44 7.47 4.22 -13.65
C ASP A 44 7.42 5.38 -12.67
N SER A 45 6.23 5.94 -12.42
CA SER A 45 6.04 6.98 -11.40
C SER A 45 6.40 6.50 -10.00
N TRP A 46 5.99 5.29 -9.61
CA TRP A 46 6.36 4.71 -8.31
C TRP A 46 7.87 4.46 -8.22
N LEU A 47 8.46 3.81 -9.22
CA LEU A 47 9.90 3.54 -9.28
C LEU A 47 10.75 4.81 -9.17
N ALA A 48 10.31 5.90 -9.83
CA ALA A 48 11.04 7.16 -9.82
C ALA A 48 10.83 7.99 -8.55
N ALA A 49 9.63 7.96 -7.95
CA ALA A 49 9.26 8.93 -6.91
C ALA A 49 9.37 8.40 -5.49
N SER A 50 9.04 7.12 -5.27
CA SER A 50 8.74 6.60 -3.93
C SER A 50 9.13 5.15 -3.70
N TYR A 51 9.72 4.44 -4.67
CA TYR A 51 10.15 3.06 -4.49
C TYR A 51 11.11 2.87 -3.32
N ASP A 52 10.86 1.82 -2.53
CA ASP A 52 11.76 1.36 -1.49
C ASP A 52 11.79 -0.17 -1.47
N ALA A 53 12.99 -0.75 -1.54
CA ALA A 53 13.18 -2.19 -1.65
C ALA A 53 12.63 -2.97 -0.46
N GLU A 54 12.69 -2.41 0.75
CA GLU A 54 12.24 -3.10 1.97
C GLU A 54 10.81 -2.74 2.34
N LEU A 55 10.40 -1.47 2.15
CA LEU A 55 9.11 -0.95 2.59
C LEU A 55 8.03 -0.99 1.49
N GLY A 56 8.40 -1.31 0.26
CA GLY A 56 7.53 -1.18 -0.92
C GLY A 56 7.52 0.24 -1.46
N TRP A 57 7.21 1.21 -0.59
CA TRP A 57 7.37 2.63 -0.91
C TRP A 57 7.71 3.44 0.34
N ASP A 58 8.23 4.63 0.14
CA ASP A 58 8.38 5.66 1.16
C ASP A 58 8.03 7.03 0.55
N VAL A 59 7.91 8.05 1.39
CA VAL A 59 7.84 9.44 0.94
C VAL A 59 9.07 9.80 0.10
N SER A 60 8.87 10.64 -0.91
CA SER A 60 9.94 11.07 -1.81
C SER A 60 11.12 11.64 -1.03
N PRO A 61 12.38 11.36 -1.42
CA PRO A 61 13.55 11.97 -0.80
C PRO A 61 13.48 13.49 -0.70
N LYS A 62 12.83 14.15 -1.66
CA LYS A 62 12.62 15.61 -1.68
C LYS A 62 11.66 16.13 -0.60
N SER A 63 10.89 15.25 0.02
CA SER A 63 9.94 15.58 1.09
C SER A 63 10.49 15.31 2.49
N LYS A 64 11.75 14.85 2.57
CA LYS A 64 12.43 14.54 3.83
C LYS A 64 13.39 15.67 4.22
N ASN A 65 13.53 15.89 5.52
CA ASN A 65 14.55 16.78 6.08
C ASN A 65 15.88 16.07 6.32
N ASN A 66 16.84 16.77 6.92
CA ASN A 66 18.16 16.27 7.29
C ASN A 66 18.16 15.00 8.18
N LEU A 67 17.05 14.67 8.84
CA LEU A 67 16.89 13.48 9.68
C LEU A 67 16.07 12.37 9.01
N GLY A 68 15.70 12.54 7.74
CA GLY A 68 14.85 11.61 6.99
C GLY A 68 13.37 11.67 7.38
N ALA A 69 12.97 12.58 8.26
CA ALA A 69 11.60 12.80 8.68
C ALA A 69 10.85 13.64 7.64
N THR A 70 9.55 13.43 7.51
CA THR A 70 8.66 14.20 6.65
C THR A 70 8.37 15.54 7.29
N ARG A 71 8.65 16.61 6.55
CA ARG A 71 8.22 18.00 6.78
C ARG A 71 7.94 18.41 8.23
N ARG A 72 8.96 19.00 8.86
CA ARG A 72 9.04 20.43 9.22
C ARG A 72 10.51 20.77 9.47
N GLY A 73 11.08 21.64 8.62
CA GLY A 73 12.44 22.17 8.76
C GLY A 73 13.58 21.15 8.91
N ASP A 74 14.80 21.65 8.85
CA ASP A 74 15.94 20.89 9.35
C ASP A 74 16.06 21.11 10.86
N TYR A 75 16.38 20.04 11.58
CA TYR A 75 16.61 20.10 13.02
C TYR A 75 18.10 20.30 13.29
N PRO A 76 18.48 21.10 14.30
CA PRO A 76 19.86 21.17 14.73
C PRO A 76 20.34 19.77 15.17
N PRO A 77 21.62 19.42 14.93
CA PRO A 77 22.16 18.14 15.38
C PRO A 77 22.01 17.98 16.89
N ALA A 78 21.41 16.87 17.32
CA ALA A 78 21.28 16.50 18.73
C ALA A 78 21.53 14.99 18.88
N PRO A 79 22.13 14.54 20.01
CA PRO A 79 22.35 13.11 20.25
C PRO A 79 21.05 12.34 20.50
N VAL A 80 20.02 13.02 21.01
CA VAL A 80 18.68 12.49 21.30
C VAL A 80 17.68 13.61 21.04
N TYR A 81 16.59 13.31 20.32
CA TYR A 81 15.44 14.21 20.12
C TYR A 81 14.27 13.79 21.02
N GLN A 82 13.22 14.59 21.12
CA GLN A 82 12.14 14.27 22.06
C GLN A 82 11.22 13.17 21.52
N ILE A 83 10.65 13.34 20.33
CA ILE A 83 9.63 12.42 19.79
C ILE A 83 9.94 12.04 18.35
N LYS A 84 9.69 10.77 18.01
CA LYS A 84 9.48 10.34 16.63
C LYS A 84 8.14 9.63 16.49
N ALA A 85 7.41 9.95 15.43
CA ALA A 85 6.09 9.41 15.15
C ALA A 85 6.11 8.58 13.87
N PHE A 86 5.51 7.40 13.89
CA PHE A 86 5.32 6.53 12.73
C PHE A 86 3.84 6.22 12.58
N GLY A 87 3.40 5.89 11.37
CA GLY A 87 2.02 5.56 11.11
C GLY A 87 1.69 5.79 9.64
N ASP A 88 0.41 5.99 9.39
CA ASP A 88 -0.12 6.18 8.05
C ASP A 88 -0.47 7.64 7.73
N SER A 89 -1.41 7.86 6.81
CA SER A 89 -1.87 9.19 6.38
C SER A 89 -2.30 10.10 7.53
N PHE A 90 -2.87 9.57 8.61
CA PHE A 90 -3.34 10.41 9.72
C PHE A 90 -2.20 10.89 10.62
N THR A 91 -1.15 10.08 10.76
CA THR A 91 0.07 10.54 11.43
C THR A 91 0.89 11.44 10.53
N PHE A 92 0.92 11.14 9.24
CA PHE A 92 1.57 11.98 8.25
C PHE A 92 0.93 13.38 8.19
N GLY A 93 -0.39 13.47 8.38
CA GLY A 93 -1.15 14.70 8.20
C GLY A 93 -1.61 14.90 6.76
N SER A 94 -2.00 13.81 6.08
CA SER A 94 -2.63 13.92 4.76
C SER A 94 -3.87 14.81 4.83
N ASP A 95 -4.11 15.56 3.77
CA ASP A 95 -5.24 16.49 3.61
C ASP A 95 -5.22 17.73 4.51
N VAL A 96 -4.14 17.96 5.25
CA VAL A 96 -3.89 19.22 5.98
C VAL A 96 -2.51 19.78 5.62
N ALA A 97 -2.28 21.06 5.93
CA ALA A 97 -0.94 21.62 5.83
C ALA A 97 -0.01 20.99 6.88
N ASP A 98 1.30 20.98 6.62
CA ASP A 98 2.27 20.31 7.50
C ASP A 98 2.23 20.86 8.93
N GLU A 99 2.02 22.17 9.08
CA GLU A 99 1.92 22.85 10.38
C GLU A 99 0.64 22.48 11.16
N GLN A 100 -0.33 21.87 10.49
CA GLN A 100 -1.60 21.43 11.07
C GLN A 100 -1.59 19.94 11.44
N ALA A 101 -0.61 19.16 10.95
CA ALA A 101 -0.44 17.77 11.34
C ALA A 101 -0.16 17.68 12.85
N TRP A 102 -0.72 16.67 13.53
CA TRP A 102 -0.58 16.58 14.98
C TRP A 102 0.87 16.50 15.48
N PRO A 103 1.86 15.91 14.75
CA PRO A 103 3.26 15.99 15.16
C PRO A 103 3.76 17.44 15.21
N ALA A 104 3.40 18.26 14.21
CA ALA A 104 3.76 19.68 14.19
C ALA A 104 3.03 20.47 15.28
N LEU A 105 1.79 20.12 15.60
CA LEU A 105 1.06 20.71 16.72
C LEU A 105 1.74 20.41 18.06
N ILE A 106 2.27 19.20 18.27
CA ILE A 106 3.06 18.91 19.47
C ILE A 106 4.25 19.85 19.58
N GLU A 107 5.01 20.04 18.50
CA GLU A 107 6.15 20.96 18.55
C GLU A 107 5.73 22.39 18.88
N ARG A 108 4.64 22.85 18.27
CA ARG A 108 4.10 24.20 18.48
C ARG A 108 3.69 24.42 19.94
N PHE A 109 3.05 23.44 20.57
CA PHE A 109 2.51 23.60 21.93
C PHE A 109 3.49 23.26 23.05
N THR A 110 4.49 22.43 22.78
CA THR A 110 5.44 21.94 23.80
C THR A 110 6.86 22.46 23.63
N GLY A 111 7.22 22.94 22.43
CA GLY A 111 8.60 23.26 22.05
C GLY A 111 9.50 22.03 21.82
N TRP A 112 8.97 20.82 21.96
CA TRP A 112 9.71 19.58 21.73
C TRP A 112 9.83 19.27 20.24
N ALA A 113 10.95 18.69 19.81
CA ALA A 113 11.06 18.14 18.46
C ALA A 113 10.17 16.90 18.33
N CYS A 114 9.32 16.86 17.30
CA CYS A 114 8.44 15.74 17.00
C CYS A 114 8.61 15.32 15.54
N LEU A 115 9.58 14.44 15.32
CA LEU A 115 10.00 13.95 14.02
C LEU A 115 8.92 13.05 13.41
N ASN A 116 8.24 13.52 12.36
CA ASN A 116 7.23 12.74 11.68
C ASN A 116 7.87 11.80 10.65
N TYR A 117 7.73 10.49 10.81
CA TYR A 117 8.20 9.47 9.87
C TYR A 117 7.06 8.70 9.22
N ALA A 118 5.81 9.10 9.45
CA ALA A 118 4.67 8.42 8.88
C ALA A 118 4.65 8.48 7.35
N VAL A 119 3.94 7.54 6.73
CA VAL A 119 3.86 7.44 5.27
C VAL A 119 2.42 7.13 4.87
N PRO A 120 1.82 7.92 3.97
CA PRO A 120 0.48 7.64 3.49
C PRO A 120 0.32 6.21 2.98
N GLY A 121 -0.74 5.56 3.46
CA GLY A 121 -1.09 4.20 3.06
C GLY A 121 -0.35 3.08 3.79
N TYR A 122 0.55 3.36 4.72
CA TYR A 122 1.21 2.32 5.51
C TYR A 122 0.22 1.51 6.36
N GLY A 123 0.53 0.24 6.56
CA GLY A 123 0.05 -0.52 7.71
C GLY A 123 1.03 -0.40 8.90
N PRO A 124 0.63 -0.82 10.11
CA PRO A 124 1.49 -0.88 11.30
C PRO A 124 2.75 -1.71 11.09
N ASP A 125 2.68 -2.73 10.22
CA ASP A 125 3.82 -3.55 9.80
C ASP A 125 4.89 -2.73 9.06
N GLN A 126 4.50 -1.95 8.05
CA GLN A 126 5.41 -1.06 7.32
C GLN A 126 5.93 0.06 8.21
N ALA A 127 5.07 0.64 9.06
CA ALA A 127 5.47 1.67 10.01
C ALA A 127 6.52 1.13 11.01
N TYR A 128 6.34 -0.11 11.49
CA TYR A 128 7.31 -0.80 12.34
C TYR A 128 8.62 -1.10 11.62
N LEU A 129 8.59 -1.55 10.36
CA LEU A 129 9.80 -1.73 9.55
C LEU A 129 10.55 -0.41 9.34
N LYS A 130 9.83 0.69 9.13
CA LYS A 130 10.45 2.01 9.01
C LYS A 130 11.08 2.44 10.34
N TYR A 131 10.39 2.24 11.46
CA TYR A 131 10.96 2.46 12.81
C TYR A 131 12.27 1.70 13.02
N ARG A 132 12.31 0.42 12.64
CA ARG A 132 13.51 -0.44 12.72
C ARG A 132 14.69 0.10 11.92
N ARG A 133 14.46 0.82 10.82
CA ARG A 133 15.49 1.44 9.97
C ARG A 133 15.90 2.83 10.42
N THR A 134 15.07 3.51 11.22
CA THR A 134 15.34 4.88 11.68
C THR A 134 16.30 4.86 12.87
N ALA A 135 17.57 5.20 12.61
CA ALA A 135 18.63 5.26 13.63
C ALA A 135 18.53 6.46 14.58
N VAL A 136 17.67 7.44 14.28
CA VAL A 136 17.49 8.64 15.12
C VAL A 136 16.95 8.24 16.50
N LYS A 137 17.69 8.63 17.54
CA LYS A 137 17.35 8.37 18.94
C LYS A 137 16.36 9.40 19.42
N THR A 138 15.34 8.93 20.15
CA THR A 138 14.35 9.79 20.78
C THR A 138 14.01 9.31 22.18
N GLU A 139 13.49 10.22 23.02
CA GLU A 139 12.96 9.88 24.34
C GLU A 139 11.66 9.09 24.23
N LEU A 140 10.80 9.47 23.26
CA LEU A 140 9.52 8.83 23.00
C LEU A 140 9.41 8.40 21.53
N THR A 141 8.75 7.26 21.32
CA THR A 141 8.33 6.80 20.00
C THR A 141 6.82 6.60 20.01
N ILE A 142 6.13 7.21 19.04
CA ILE A 142 4.68 7.08 18.87
C ILE A 142 4.43 6.26 17.60
N LEU A 143 3.56 5.26 17.71
CA LEU A 143 3.02 4.53 16.57
C LEU A 143 1.52 4.85 16.45
N GLY A 144 1.16 5.62 15.43
CA GLY A 144 -0.23 5.85 15.04
C GLY A 144 -0.79 4.61 14.36
N ILE A 145 -1.89 4.10 14.88
CA ILE A 145 -2.60 2.94 14.36
C ILE A 145 -4.05 3.36 14.15
N GLN A 146 -4.64 2.93 13.03
CA GLN A 146 -6.06 3.06 12.79
C GLN A 146 -6.72 1.70 12.61
N GLU A 147 -8.01 1.59 12.89
CA GLU A 147 -8.75 0.32 12.83
C GLU A 147 -8.74 -0.28 11.41
N GLU A 148 -8.87 0.55 10.37
CA GLU A 148 -8.86 0.09 8.99
C GLU A 148 -7.47 -0.39 8.54
N ASN A 149 -6.43 -0.15 9.33
CA ASN A 149 -5.11 -0.71 9.07
C ASN A 149 -5.07 -2.24 9.22
N ILE A 150 -6.01 -2.86 9.95
CA ILE A 150 -6.10 -4.34 10.06
C ILE A 150 -6.16 -4.97 8.67
N ALA A 151 -6.93 -4.37 7.77
CA ALA A 151 -7.05 -4.84 6.40
C ALA A 151 -5.76 -4.63 5.59
N ARG A 152 -4.90 -3.67 5.95
CA ARG A 152 -3.58 -3.48 5.35
C ARG A 152 -2.57 -4.54 5.80
N LEU A 153 -2.67 -5.03 7.05
CA LEU A 153 -1.78 -6.07 7.57
C LEU A 153 -1.94 -7.41 6.82
N VAL A 154 -3.16 -7.76 6.45
CA VAL A 154 -3.45 -9.03 5.75
C VAL A 154 -3.21 -8.96 4.24
N ASN A 155 -2.84 -7.80 3.69
CA ASN A 155 -2.64 -7.59 2.27
C ASN A 155 -1.20 -7.20 1.92
N ILE A 156 -0.68 -7.74 0.82
CA ILE A 156 0.63 -7.37 0.24
C ILE A 156 0.50 -6.49 -0.99
N TYR A 157 -0.71 -6.37 -1.55
CA TYR A 157 -0.99 -5.52 -2.70
C TYR A 157 -2.24 -4.70 -2.43
N ARG A 158 -2.07 -3.38 -2.32
CA ARG A 158 -3.12 -2.46 -1.86
C ARG A 158 -4.32 -2.43 -2.80
N ALA A 159 -4.13 -2.70 -4.09
CA ALA A 159 -5.23 -2.77 -5.04
C ALA A 159 -6.24 -3.86 -4.66
N VAL A 160 -5.82 -4.99 -4.07
CA VAL A 160 -6.73 -6.05 -3.61
C VAL A 160 -7.61 -5.58 -2.45
N TYR A 161 -7.09 -4.68 -1.62
CA TYR A 161 -7.80 -4.11 -0.47
C TYR A 161 -8.72 -2.95 -0.87
N MET A 162 -8.25 -2.07 -1.74
CA MET A 162 -9.00 -0.90 -2.21
C MET A 162 -8.86 -0.80 -3.72
N ASP A 163 -9.97 -0.52 -4.40
CA ASP A 163 -10.04 -0.37 -5.87
C ASP A 163 -9.32 0.89 -6.35
N SER A 164 -8.01 0.91 -6.16
CA SER A 164 -7.08 1.97 -6.45
C SER A 164 -5.70 1.36 -6.63
N TRP A 165 -4.89 1.97 -7.48
CA TRP A 165 -3.50 1.58 -7.58
C TRP A 165 -2.76 1.79 -6.26
N GLY A 166 -1.95 0.82 -5.87
CA GLY A 166 -0.92 1.00 -4.85
C GLY A 166 0.18 -0.03 -5.02
N PRO A 167 1.45 0.34 -4.82
CA PRO A 167 2.56 -0.59 -5.00
C PRO A 167 2.49 -1.77 -4.02
N PRO A 168 3.13 -2.90 -4.37
CA PRO A 168 3.25 -4.01 -3.43
C PRO A 168 4.06 -3.60 -2.20
N LYS A 169 3.85 -4.31 -1.10
CA LYS A 169 4.54 -4.10 0.18
C LYS A 169 4.97 -5.39 0.84
N PRO A 170 5.97 -5.33 1.74
CA PRO A 170 6.15 -6.38 2.74
C PRO A 170 4.92 -6.52 3.62
N ARG A 171 4.84 -7.62 4.36
CA ARG A 171 3.96 -7.72 5.52
C ARG A 171 4.54 -8.65 6.57
N TYR A 172 4.11 -8.47 7.81
CA TYR A 172 4.27 -9.52 8.80
C TYR A 172 3.07 -10.46 8.78
N PHE A 173 3.32 -11.74 9.02
CA PHE A 173 2.30 -12.74 9.27
C PHE A 173 2.68 -13.58 10.49
N LEU A 174 1.68 -14.17 11.14
CA LEU A 174 1.88 -15.04 12.29
C LEU A 174 2.03 -16.49 11.81
N ASP A 175 3.17 -17.11 12.11
CA ASP A 175 3.42 -18.54 11.89
C ASP A 175 3.74 -19.19 13.23
N ARG A 176 2.83 -20.04 13.73
CA ARG A 176 2.96 -20.75 15.02
C ARG A 176 3.43 -19.82 16.15
N GLU A 177 2.70 -18.72 16.33
CA GLU A 177 2.97 -17.66 17.32
C GLU A 177 4.25 -16.82 17.08
N CYS A 178 5.03 -17.14 16.04
CA CYS A 178 6.19 -16.33 15.65
C CYS A 178 5.79 -15.32 14.57
N LEU A 179 6.16 -14.06 14.77
CA LEU A 179 5.99 -13.02 13.76
C LEU A 179 7.06 -13.20 12.67
N ARG A 180 6.65 -13.45 11.43
CA ARG A 180 7.54 -13.62 10.27
C ARG A 180 7.32 -12.53 9.25
N LEU A 181 8.42 -12.00 8.72
CA LEU A 181 8.40 -11.02 7.65
C LEU A 181 8.29 -11.74 6.30
N GLU A 182 7.21 -11.49 5.58
CA GLU A 182 7.15 -11.70 4.14
C GLU A 182 7.72 -10.44 3.47
N PRO A 183 8.87 -10.54 2.77
CA PRO A 183 9.54 -9.39 2.20
C PRO A 183 8.72 -8.76 1.07
N ASN A 184 9.09 -7.53 0.69
CA ASN A 184 8.54 -6.89 -0.49
C ASN A 184 8.73 -7.80 -1.72
N PRO A 185 7.66 -8.14 -2.48
CA PRO A 185 7.77 -9.00 -3.65
C PRO A 185 8.50 -8.34 -4.84
N VAL A 186 8.83 -7.05 -4.74
CA VAL A 186 9.65 -6.31 -5.72
C VAL A 186 10.91 -5.78 -5.03
N PRO A 187 11.86 -6.66 -4.66
CA PRO A 187 13.05 -6.29 -3.89
C PRO A 187 14.06 -5.47 -4.70
N ARG A 188 13.93 -5.44 -6.04
CA ARG A 188 14.73 -4.58 -6.91
C ARG A 188 13.86 -3.86 -7.94
N PRO A 189 14.24 -2.64 -8.39
CA PRO A 189 13.49 -1.91 -9.43
C PRO A 189 13.26 -2.72 -10.71
N GLU A 190 14.24 -3.52 -11.13
CA GLU A 190 14.15 -4.37 -12.31
C GLU A 190 13.07 -5.45 -12.20
N ASP A 191 12.76 -5.91 -10.97
CA ASP A 191 11.77 -6.95 -10.72
C ASP A 191 10.35 -6.45 -10.95
N ALA A 192 10.13 -5.14 -10.94
CA ALA A 192 8.83 -4.50 -11.11
C ALA A 192 8.16 -4.86 -12.44
N ARG A 193 8.97 -5.14 -13.48
CA ARG A 193 8.52 -5.49 -14.83
C ARG A 193 8.59 -6.99 -15.12
N SER A 194 9.05 -7.80 -14.17
CA SER A 194 9.18 -9.23 -14.35
C SER A 194 7.83 -9.89 -14.65
N SER A 195 7.86 -11.03 -15.34
CA SER A 195 6.65 -11.82 -15.61
C SER A 195 5.97 -12.27 -14.31
N ALA A 196 6.74 -12.57 -13.26
CA ALA A 196 6.25 -12.92 -11.94
C ALA A 196 5.51 -11.75 -11.29
N THR A 197 6.10 -10.56 -11.28
CA THR A 197 5.46 -9.34 -10.75
C THR A 197 4.24 -8.95 -11.57
N ARG A 198 4.28 -9.09 -12.90
CA ARG A 198 3.09 -8.88 -13.75
C ARG A 198 1.98 -9.89 -13.43
N ALA A 199 2.32 -11.16 -13.24
CA ALA A 199 1.34 -12.18 -12.84
C ALA A 199 0.77 -11.92 -11.45
N PHE A 200 1.58 -11.37 -10.53
CA PHE A 200 1.15 -10.97 -9.19
C PHE A 200 0.24 -9.72 -9.23
N LEU A 201 0.65 -8.67 -9.95
CA LEU A 201 -0.06 -7.39 -10.01
C LEU A 201 -1.30 -7.42 -10.92
N CYS A 202 -1.27 -8.21 -12.00
CA CYS A 202 -2.34 -8.27 -13.01
C CYS A 202 -3.11 -9.60 -13.00
N GLY A 203 -2.65 -10.62 -12.25
CA GLY A 203 -3.14 -11.99 -12.35
C GLY A 203 -2.61 -12.69 -13.62
N SER A 204 -2.61 -14.04 -13.63
CA SER A 204 -2.20 -14.88 -14.76
C SER A 204 -3.03 -14.73 -16.06
N GLY A 205 -3.96 -13.77 -16.12
CA GLY A 205 -4.80 -13.47 -17.30
C GLY A 205 -4.19 -12.45 -18.27
N GLY A 206 -3.14 -11.73 -17.90
CA GLY A 206 -2.57 -10.64 -18.72
C GLY A 206 -1.83 -11.05 -20.00
N ALA A 207 -1.69 -12.36 -20.27
CA ALA A 207 -1.04 -12.84 -21.49
C ALA A 207 -1.99 -13.00 -22.69
N ARG A 208 -3.29 -12.69 -22.55
CA ARG A 208 -4.27 -12.84 -23.65
C ARG A 208 -5.06 -11.56 -23.91
N ASN A 209 -4.37 -10.58 -24.49
CA ASN A 209 -4.87 -9.71 -25.58
C ASN A 209 -3.91 -8.54 -25.77
N SER A 210 -2.81 -8.78 -26.50
CA SER A 210 -2.04 -7.70 -27.14
C SER A 210 -2.45 -7.52 -28.61
N ALA A 211 -3.64 -8.00 -28.99
CA ALA A 211 -4.23 -7.71 -30.29
C ALA A 211 -5.41 -6.76 -30.09
N ALA A 212 -5.36 -5.62 -30.78
CA ALA A 212 -6.37 -4.56 -30.87
C ALA A 212 -6.43 -3.53 -29.72
N ARG A 213 -5.65 -2.45 -29.86
CA ARG A 213 -6.19 -1.16 -30.34
C ARG A 213 -5.03 -0.21 -30.71
N PRO A 214 -5.08 0.44 -31.89
CA PRO A 214 -4.07 1.41 -32.29
C PRO A 214 -4.21 2.72 -31.51
N ALA A 215 -3.11 3.45 -31.46
CA ALA A 215 -2.95 4.76 -30.86
C ALA A 215 -4.03 5.76 -31.27
N HIS A 216 -4.46 6.60 -30.34
CA HIS A 216 -4.82 7.99 -30.61
C HIS A 216 -4.43 8.86 -29.42
N LEU A 217 -3.62 9.88 -29.75
CA LEU A 217 -3.24 11.14 -29.09
C LEU A 217 -3.58 11.33 -27.61
#